data_AF-K1TBH4-F1
#
_entry.id   AF-K1TBH4-F1
#
_cell.length_a   1.000
_cell.length_b   1.000
_cell.length_c   1.000
_cell.angle_alpha   90.00
_cell.angle_beta   90.00
_cell.angle_gamma   90.00
#
_symmetry.space_group_name_H-M   'P 1'
#
loop_
_entity.id
_entity.type
_entity.pdbx_description
1 polymer ?
#
loop_
_entity_poly.entity_id
_entity_poly.type
_entity_poly.pdbx_seq_one_letter_code
_entity_poly.pdbx_strand_id
1 'polypeptide(L)'
;GVFGAVNITGIVKNLHIESSKVSITSKSKSTAEGTSILVGRNKGKILNCCVKECQIAANPTKTNQSANTGGIAGTSTGEITNCYVTNTQIIYDANSKIKAGPAGGIAGSSQAQGLIANCYSANNIIKNRESYNGGICGKASDGAHIENCYVYNIDLITTKGLFAGIAANS
;
A
#
# COMPACT_ATOMS: atom_id res chain seq x y z
N GLY A 1 6.56 8.63 1.00
CA GLY A 1 7.45 7.94 1.92
C GLY A 1 8.87 8.41 1.79
N VAL A 2 9.81 7.67 2.39
CA VAL A 2 11.26 7.90 2.35
C VAL A 2 11.78 7.97 0.91
N PHE A 3 11.28 7.08 0.04
CA PHE A 3 11.61 7.05 -1.38
C PHE A 3 10.37 7.32 -2.22
N GLY A 4 10.45 8.28 -3.15
CA GLY A 4 9.40 8.51 -4.14
C GLY A 4 9.28 7.33 -5.12
N ALA A 5 10.42 6.85 -5.63
CA ALA A 5 10.49 5.70 -6.49
C ALA A 5 11.81 4.94 -6.32
N VAL A 6 11.76 3.61 -6.48
CA VAL A 6 12.90 2.71 -6.54
C VAL A 6 12.87 2.03 -7.92
N ASN A 7 13.97 2.13 -8.66
CA ASN A 7 14.09 1.52 -9.99
C ASN A 7 14.56 0.06 -9.91
N ILE A 8 14.62 -0.63 -11.05
CA ILE A 8 14.81 -2.09 -11.13
C ILE A 8 16.09 -2.61 -10.47
N THR A 9 17.17 -1.81 -10.46
CA THR A 9 18.43 -2.13 -9.79
C THR A 9 18.48 -1.65 -8.33
N GLY A 10 17.48 -0.90 -7.89
CA GLY A 10 17.43 -0.31 -6.57
C GLY A 10 17.09 -1.34 -5.50
N ILE A 11 17.75 -1.23 -4.36
CA ILE A 11 17.54 -2.10 -3.20
C ILE A 11 17.33 -1.21 -1.98
N VAL A 12 16.18 -1.39 -1.33
CA VAL A 12 15.86 -0.82 -0.02
C VAL A 12 15.83 -1.97 0.96
N LYS A 13 16.71 -1.97 1.97
CA LYS A 13 16.76 -3.07 2.92
C LYS A 13 17.10 -2.63 4.34
N ASN A 14 16.63 -3.41 5.31
CA ASN A 14 16.94 -3.23 6.73
C ASN A 14 16.56 -1.83 7.26
N LEU A 15 15.43 -1.29 6.78
CA LEU A 15 14.91 0.01 7.22
C LEU A 15 13.66 -0.18 8.08
N HIS A 16 13.70 0.41 9.27
CA HIS A 16 12.64 0.33 10.26
C HIS A 16 12.11 1.74 10.50
N ILE A 17 10.84 1.97 10.14
CA ILE A 17 10.19 3.28 10.31
C ILE A 17 9.13 3.14 11.39
N GLU A 18 9.21 4.01 12.40
CA GLU A 18 8.30 4.00 13.54
C GLU A 18 7.72 5.40 13.78
N SER A 19 6.50 5.47 14.33
CA SER A 19 5.89 6.72 14.81
C SER A 19 5.88 7.86 13.78
N SER A 20 5.69 7.51 12.50
CA SER A 20 5.80 8.45 11.38
C SER A 20 4.47 8.68 10.68
N LYS A 21 4.34 9.85 10.04
CA LYS A 21 3.12 10.23 9.31
C LYS A 21 3.44 10.68 7.89
N VAL A 22 2.70 10.12 6.93
CA VAL A 22 2.69 10.59 5.54
C VAL A 22 1.27 11.01 5.18
N SER A 23 1.12 12.21 4.63
CA SER A 23 -0.14 12.72 4.11
C SER A 23 0.06 13.24 2.69
N ILE A 24 -0.83 12.89 1.78
CA ILE A 24 -0.89 13.45 0.43
C ILE A 24 -2.17 14.24 0.28
N THR A 25 -2.00 15.50 -0.12
CA THR A 25 -3.06 16.46 -0.44
C THR A 25 -2.83 17.11 -1.81
N SER A 26 -2.06 16.44 -2.68
CA SER A 26 -1.53 17.04 -3.92
C SER A 26 -2.65 17.50 -4.85
N LYS A 27 -2.51 18.72 -5.38
CA LYS A 27 -3.39 19.32 -6.39
C LYS A 27 -2.96 18.99 -7.84
N SER A 28 -1.97 18.11 -8.03
CA SER A 28 -1.43 17.76 -9.35
C SER A 28 -2.41 16.88 -10.15
N LYS A 29 -2.43 17.06 -11.48
CA LYS A 29 -3.16 16.19 -12.42
C LYS A 29 -2.42 14.87 -12.73
N SER A 30 -1.16 14.72 -12.29
CA SER A 30 -0.42 13.48 -12.49
C SER A 30 -0.96 12.39 -11.57
N THR A 31 -1.22 11.20 -12.12
CA THR A 31 -1.55 9.98 -11.35
C THR A 31 -0.55 9.82 -10.20
N ALA A 32 -1.02 9.84 -8.96
CA ALA A 32 -0.15 9.56 -7.83
C ALA A 32 0.16 8.05 -7.88
N GLU A 33 1.33 7.69 -8.42
CA GLU A 33 1.69 6.29 -8.66
C GLU A 33 1.72 5.43 -7.39
N GLY A 34 1.75 6.05 -6.20
CA GLY A 34 1.56 5.33 -4.96
C GLY A 34 1.88 6.16 -3.72
N THR A 35 1.17 5.90 -2.62
CA THR A 35 1.39 6.51 -1.31
C THR A 35 1.78 5.46 -0.29
N SER A 36 2.84 5.73 0.47
CA SER A 36 3.31 4.84 1.54
C SER A 36 4.28 5.55 2.48
N ILE A 37 4.66 4.87 3.56
CA ILE A 37 5.73 5.29 4.47
C ILE A 37 7.10 5.08 3.82
N LEU A 38 7.35 3.95 3.16
CA LEU A 38 8.69 3.62 2.67
C LEU A 38 8.91 4.00 1.21
N VAL A 39 8.20 3.36 0.26
CA VAL A 39 8.43 3.52 -1.19
C VAL A 39 7.14 3.83 -1.94
N GLY A 40 7.06 4.96 -2.65
CA GLY A 40 5.89 5.28 -3.47
C GLY A 40 5.69 4.28 -4.60
N ARG A 41 6.68 4.19 -5.50
CA ARG A 41 6.74 3.20 -6.59
C ARG A 41 7.96 2.29 -6.48
N ASN A 42 7.74 0.99 -6.34
CA ASN A 42 8.79 -0.03 -6.31
C ASN A 42 8.88 -0.79 -7.64
N LYS A 43 10.03 -0.70 -8.32
CA LYS A 43 10.42 -1.62 -9.41
C LYS A 43 11.60 -2.52 -9.03
N GLY A 44 12.25 -2.24 -7.90
CA GLY A 44 13.43 -2.95 -7.43
C GLY A 44 13.08 -3.92 -6.31
N LYS A 45 13.90 -3.95 -5.25
CA LYS A 45 13.73 -4.84 -4.11
C LYS A 45 13.53 -4.08 -2.81
N ILE A 46 12.56 -4.48 -2.01
CA ILE A 46 12.36 -4.05 -0.63
C ILE A 46 12.46 -5.28 0.27
N LEU A 47 13.48 -5.32 1.13
CA LEU A 47 13.85 -6.52 1.88
C LEU A 47 14.03 -6.23 3.37
N ASN A 48 13.43 -7.04 4.24
CA ASN A 48 13.64 -6.95 5.69
C ASN A 48 13.34 -5.53 6.24
N CYS A 49 12.23 -4.93 5.81
CA CYS A 49 11.84 -3.59 6.22
C CYS A 49 10.54 -3.62 7.04
N CYS A 50 10.38 -2.67 7.95
CA CYS A 50 9.17 -2.59 8.74
C CYS A 50 8.64 -1.17 8.92
N VAL A 51 7.31 -1.11 9.11
CA VAL A 51 6.57 0.11 9.44
C VAL A 51 5.74 -0.18 10.68
N LYS A 52 5.94 0.60 11.74
CA LYS A 52 5.26 0.42 13.02
C LYS A 52 4.67 1.75 13.50
N GLU A 53 3.47 1.72 14.05
CA GLU A 53 2.87 2.90 14.71
C GLU A 53 2.79 4.14 13.80
N CYS A 54 2.55 3.92 12.50
CA CYS A 54 2.54 4.98 11.51
C CYS A 54 1.11 5.39 11.11
N GLN A 55 1.02 6.54 10.43
CA GLN A 55 -0.22 7.04 9.84
C GLN A 55 -0.01 7.41 8.38
N ILE A 56 -0.86 6.86 7.51
CA ILE A 56 -0.89 7.17 6.09
C ILE A 56 -2.26 7.75 5.76
N ALA A 57 -2.29 8.97 5.24
CA ALA A 57 -3.49 9.64 4.80
C ALA A 57 -3.39 10.01 3.31
N ALA A 58 -4.25 9.41 2.48
CA ALA A 58 -4.38 9.74 1.07
C ALA A 58 -5.68 10.50 0.84
N ASN A 59 -5.57 11.82 0.63
CA ASN A 59 -6.69 12.73 0.45
C ASN A 59 -6.57 13.45 -0.90
N PRO A 60 -6.84 12.76 -2.02
CA PRO A 60 -6.84 13.39 -3.34
C PRO A 60 -7.86 14.52 -3.42
N THR A 61 -7.55 15.57 -4.18
CA THR A 61 -8.44 16.75 -4.32
C THR A 61 -8.88 17.00 -5.77
N LYS A 62 -8.51 16.14 -6.74
CA LYS A 62 -8.95 16.21 -8.14
C LYS A 62 -9.41 14.86 -8.69
N THR A 63 -10.38 14.87 -9.60
CA THR A 63 -11.10 13.67 -10.12
C THR A 63 -10.23 12.63 -10.80
N ASN A 64 -9.05 13.00 -11.33
CA ASN A 64 -8.15 12.08 -12.04
C ASN A 64 -7.00 11.57 -11.16
N GLN A 65 -7.10 11.77 -9.85
CA GLN A 65 -6.06 11.38 -8.89
C GLN A 65 -6.46 10.07 -8.20
N SER A 66 -5.80 8.99 -8.58
CA SER A 66 -5.77 7.73 -7.82
C SER A 66 -4.45 7.68 -7.07
N ALA A 67 -4.45 7.26 -5.80
CA ALA A 67 -3.23 6.96 -5.06
C ALA A 67 -3.27 5.55 -4.47
N ASN A 68 -2.64 4.60 -5.14
CA ASN A 68 -2.51 3.24 -4.58
C ASN A 68 -1.78 3.36 -3.24
N THR A 69 -2.39 2.90 -2.15
CA THR A 69 -1.90 3.22 -0.81
C THR A 69 -1.53 1.96 -0.04
N GLY A 70 -0.30 1.89 0.45
CA GLY A 70 0.10 0.81 1.35
C GLY A 70 1.14 1.22 2.38
N GLY A 71 1.35 0.38 3.38
CA GLY A 71 2.30 0.66 4.46
C GLY A 71 3.74 0.76 3.95
N ILE A 72 4.18 -0.27 3.20
CA ILE A 72 5.54 -0.34 2.63
C ILE A 72 5.58 0.32 1.25
N ALA A 73 4.70 -0.11 0.35
CA ALA A 73 4.68 0.35 -1.03
C ALA A 73 3.32 0.91 -1.45
N GLY A 74 3.31 1.97 -2.26
CA GLY A 74 2.07 2.38 -2.92
C GLY A 74 1.76 1.44 -4.09
N THR A 75 2.68 1.36 -5.04
CA THR A 75 2.64 0.39 -6.16
C THR A 75 3.95 -0.39 -6.25
N SER A 76 3.88 -1.69 -6.53
CA SER A 76 5.03 -2.55 -6.79
C SER A 76 4.88 -3.31 -8.09
N THR A 77 5.89 -3.24 -8.96
CA THR A 77 6.19 -4.26 -9.99
C THR A 77 7.43 -5.07 -9.61
N GLY A 78 8.06 -4.72 -8.49
CA GLY A 78 9.26 -5.39 -7.98
C GLY A 78 8.95 -6.32 -6.82
N GLU A 79 9.99 -6.62 -6.05
CA GLU A 79 9.95 -7.56 -4.93
C GLU A 79 9.75 -6.82 -3.59
N ILE A 80 8.86 -7.34 -2.74
CA ILE A 80 8.72 -6.98 -1.33
C ILE A 80 8.77 -8.28 -0.53
N THR A 81 9.86 -8.49 0.21
CA THR A 81 10.11 -9.76 0.89
C THR A 81 10.51 -9.54 2.35
N ASN A 82 10.01 -10.39 3.25
CA ASN A 82 10.30 -10.35 4.69
C ASN A 82 9.98 -8.98 5.31
N CYS A 83 8.91 -8.34 4.88
CA CYS A 83 8.52 -7.02 5.36
C CYS A 83 7.23 -7.09 6.17
N TYR A 84 7.05 -6.14 7.09
CA TYR A 84 5.81 -6.10 7.87
C TYR A 84 5.34 -4.70 8.22
N VAL A 85 4.03 -4.61 8.48
CA VAL A 85 3.36 -3.37 8.87
C VAL A 85 2.50 -3.65 10.09
N THR A 86 2.71 -2.88 11.16
CA THR A 86 1.97 -3.07 12.41
C THR A 86 1.50 -1.77 13.05
N ASN A 87 0.40 -1.84 13.80
CA ASN A 87 -0.14 -0.73 14.59
C ASN A 87 -0.32 0.56 13.77
N THR A 88 -0.64 0.43 12.48
CA THR A 88 -0.61 1.51 11.49
C THR A 88 -2.02 1.80 10.98
N GLN A 89 -2.32 3.09 10.80
CA GLN A 89 -3.56 3.54 10.18
C GLN A 89 -3.31 3.90 8.72
N ILE A 90 -4.01 3.25 7.80
CA ILE A 90 -3.98 3.52 6.37
C ILE A 90 -5.36 4.01 5.95
N ILE A 91 -5.47 5.31 5.69
CA ILE A 91 -6.74 5.97 5.45
C ILE A 91 -6.72 6.60 4.07
N TYR A 92 -7.54 6.07 3.16
CA TYR A 92 -7.83 6.65 1.85
C TYR A 92 -9.21 7.30 1.87
N ASP A 93 -9.22 8.62 1.68
CA ASP A 93 -10.36 9.47 1.35
C ASP A 93 -11.71 9.07 1.96
N ALA A 94 -11.96 9.52 3.19
CA ALA A 94 -13.25 9.30 3.84
C ALA A 94 -14.40 10.14 3.24
N ASN A 95 -14.15 11.20 2.44
CA ASN A 95 -15.16 12.25 2.19
C ASN A 95 -15.25 12.84 0.76
N SER A 96 -14.42 12.45 -0.22
CA SER A 96 -14.43 13.10 -1.54
C SER A 96 -15.32 12.39 -2.58
N LYS A 97 -15.71 13.11 -3.65
CA LYS A 97 -16.39 12.54 -4.83
C LYS A 97 -15.43 11.85 -5.81
N ILE A 98 -14.16 11.67 -5.44
CA ILE A 98 -13.08 11.16 -6.30
C ILE A 98 -12.96 9.66 -6.08
N LYS A 99 -12.73 8.92 -7.18
CA LYS A 99 -12.57 7.47 -7.13
C LYS A 99 -11.33 7.09 -6.33
N ALA A 100 -11.50 6.20 -5.36
CA ALA A 100 -10.37 5.73 -4.57
C ALA A 100 -9.42 4.79 -5.33
N GLY A 101 -8.13 4.89 -5.00
CA GLY A 101 -7.13 3.90 -5.38
C GLY A 101 -7.21 2.66 -4.48
N PRO A 102 -6.63 1.52 -4.89
CA PRO A 102 -6.49 0.34 -4.04
C PRO A 102 -5.72 0.63 -2.75
N ALA A 103 -6.10 -0.03 -1.66
CA ALA A 103 -5.42 0.10 -0.37
C ALA A 103 -5.09 -1.26 0.25
N GLY A 104 -3.87 -1.42 0.77
CA GLY A 104 -3.51 -2.61 1.53
C GLY A 104 -2.41 -2.43 2.55
N GLY A 105 -2.27 -3.38 3.46
CA GLY A 105 -1.34 -3.27 4.59
C GLY A 105 0.12 -3.13 4.14
N ILE A 106 0.56 -3.97 3.21
CA ILE A 106 1.93 -3.95 2.66
C ILE A 106 1.99 -3.07 1.41
N ALA A 107 1.11 -3.34 0.43
CA ALA A 107 1.10 -2.65 -0.84
C ALA A 107 -0.31 -2.17 -1.22
N GLY A 108 -0.42 -0.99 -1.83
CA GLY A 108 -1.66 -0.57 -2.47
C GLY A 108 -1.99 -1.44 -3.69
N SER A 109 -1.02 -1.57 -4.61
CA SER A 109 -1.16 -2.44 -5.77
C SER A 109 0.14 -3.20 -6.07
N SER A 110 0.00 -4.51 -6.33
CA SER A 110 1.03 -5.34 -6.96
C SER A 110 0.64 -5.56 -8.42
N GLN A 111 1.51 -5.14 -9.33
CA GLN A 111 1.31 -5.26 -10.78
C GLN A 111 1.91 -6.56 -11.32
N ALA A 112 1.75 -6.82 -12.61
CA ALA A 112 2.30 -8.01 -13.26
C ALA A 112 3.80 -8.17 -12.92
N GLN A 113 4.21 -9.39 -12.54
CA GLN A 113 5.55 -9.76 -12.06
C GLN A 113 5.94 -9.22 -10.67
N GLY A 114 5.06 -8.48 -10.01
CA GLY A 114 5.27 -8.05 -8.62
C GLY A 114 5.19 -9.24 -7.66
N LEU A 115 6.16 -9.34 -6.75
CA LEU A 115 6.22 -10.37 -5.72
C LEU A 115 6.07 -9.74 -4.34
N ILE A 116 5.12 -10.23 -3.55
CA ILE A 116 5.02 -9.97 -2.11
C ILE A 116 5.13 -11.30 -1.39
N ALA A 117 6.25 -11.55 -0.73
CA ALA A 117 6.56 -12.84 -0.12
C ALA A 117 6.95 -12.71 1.35
N ASN A 118 6.52 -13.66 2.18
CA ASN A 118 6.89 -13.73 3.60
C ASN A 118 6.61 -12.43 4.36
N CYS A 119 5.50 -11.77 4.02
CA CYS A 119 5.12 -10.48 4.59
C CYS A 119 3.89 -10.61 5.48
N TYR A 120 3.73 -9.69 6.43
CA TYR A 120 2.52 -9.66 7.24
C TYR A 120 2.05 -8.25 7.60
N SER A 121 0.75 -8.16 7.83
CA SER A 121 0.07 -6.95 8.27
C SER A 121 -0.71 -7.29 9.54
N ALA A 122 -0.45 -6.57 10.63
CA ALA A 122 -1.12 -6.87 11.90
C ALA A 122 -1.51 -5.64 12.73
N ASN A 123 -2.65 -5.69 13.41
CA ASN A 123 -3.16 -4.59 14.25
C ASN A 123 -3.28 -3.26 13.49
N ASN A 124 -3.67 -3.33 12.21
CA ASN A 124 -3.78 -2.15 11.35
C ASN A 124 -5.25 -1.82 11.09
N ILE A 125 -5.51 -0.53 10.90
CA ILE A 125 -6.79 -0.02 10.41
C ILE A 125 -6.57 0.37 8.95
N ILE A 126 -7.28 -0.28 8.03
CA ILE A 126 -7.27 0.05 6.60
C ILE A 126 -8.65 0.55 6.24
N LYS A 127 -8.78 1.86 6.08
CA LYS A 127 -10.04 2.53 5.74
C LYS A 127 -9.98 3.08 4.33
N ASN A 128 -10.82 2.57 3.45
CA ASN A 128 -10.91 3.03 2.06
C ASN A 128 -12.35 2.93 1.56
N ARG A 129 -12.94 4.06 1.15
CA ARG A 129 -14.36 4.14 0.80
C ARG A 129 -14.75 3.19 -0.33
N GLU A 130 -13.91 3.08 -1.36
CA GLU A 130 -14.17 2.26 -2.53
C GLU A 130 -12.93 1.54 -3.06
N SER A 131 -13.02 0.87 -4.23
CA SER A 131 -11.90 0.17 -4.91
C SER A 131 -11.56 -1.21 -4.33
N TYR A 132 -10.33 -1.67 -4.60
CA TYR A 132 -9.80 -2.96 -4.15
C TYR A 132 -9.08 -2.78 -2.81
N ASN A 133 -9.47 -3.57 -1.82
CA ASN A 133 -8.93 -3.47 -0.49
C ASN A 133 -8.51 -4.84 0.06
N GLY A 134 -7.31 -4.92 0.63
CA GLY A 134 -6.79 -6.17 1.16
C GLY A 134 -5.85 -5.97 2.33
N GLY A 135 -5.83 -6.93 3.27
CA GLY A 135 -4.98 -6.82 4.45
C GLY A 135 -3.47 -6.84 4.11
N ILE A 136 -3.05 -7.48 3.01
CA ILE A 136 -1.68 -7.42 2.47
C ILE A 136 -1.60 -6.48 1.28
N CYS A 137 -2.39 -6.76 0.23
CA CYS A 137 -2.35 -6.00 -1.01
C CYS A 137 -3.76 -5.53 -1.37
N GLY A 138 -3.91 -4.25 -1.71
CA GLY A 138 -5.20 -3.75 -2.20
C GLY A 138 -5.60 -4.45 -3.48
N LYS A 139 -4.81 -4.26 -4.55
CA LYS A 139 -5.03 -4.87 -5.87
C LYS A 139 -3.83 -5.71 -6.30
N ALA A 140 -4.06 -7.00 -6.53
CA ALA A 140 -3.13 -7.87 -7.25
C ALA A 140 -3.61 -8.00 -8.71
N SER A 141 -2.79 -7.55 -9.67
CA SER A 141 -3.06 -7.74 -11.10
C SER A 141 -2.66 -9.15 -11.55
N ASP A 142 -3.20 -9.61 -12.68
CA ASP A 142 -2.75 -10.85 -13.33
C ASP A 142 -1.22 -10.96 -13.42
N GLY A 143 -0.70 -12.11 -12.97
CA GLY A 143 0.73 -12.38 -12.88
C GLY A 143 1.45 -11.74 -11.69
N ALA A 144 0.74 -11.13 -10.74
CA ALA A 144 1.28 -10.78 -9.43
C ALA A 144 1.25 -12.00 -8.49
N HIS A 145 2.28 -12.12 -7.65
CA HIS A 145 2.45 -13.24 -6.73
C HIS A 145 2.42 -12.74 -5.29
N ILE A 146 1.55 -13.34 -4.47
CA ILE A 146 1.45 -13.06 -3.04
C ILE A 146 1.55 -14.39 -2.30
N GLU A 147 2.69 -14.62 -1.65
CA GLU A 147 3.09 -15.94 -1.17
C GLU A 147 3.50 -15.87 0.29
N ASN A 148 3.14 -16.89 1.07
CA ASN A 148 3.52 -17.01 2.49
C ASN A 148 3.23 -15.74 3.32
N CYS A 149 2.12 -15.07 3.01
CA CYS A 149 1.70 -13.86 3.70
C CYS A 149 0.52 -14.15 4.64
N TYR A 150 0.46 -13.44 5.75
CA TYR A 150 -0.65 -13.56 6.69
C TYR A 150 -1.09 -12.21 7.24
N VAL A 151 -2.33 -12.15 7.69
CA VAL A 151 -2.90 -10.99 8.36
C VAL A 151 -3.36 -11.38 9.75
N TYR A 152 -3.24 -10.45 10.69
CA TYR A 152 -3.68 -10.68 12.06
C TYR A 152 -4.32 -9.42 12.63
N ASN A 153 -5.58 -9.52 13.07
CA ASN A 153 -6.30 -8.41 13.69
C ASN A 153 -6.28 -7.13 12.83
N ILE A 154 -6.93 -7.19 11.67
CA ILE A 154 -7.03 -6.07 10.72
C ILE A 154 -8.47 -5.56 10.69
N ASP A 155 -8.63 -4.25 10.92
CA ASP A 155 -9.89 -3.56 10.70
C ASP A 155 -9.93 -3.05 9.26
N LEU A 156 -10.60 -3.81 8.40
CA LEU A 156 -10.82 -3.42 7.01
C LEU A 156 -12.17 -2.69 6.87
N ILE A 157 -12.14 -1.37 6.70
CA ILE A 157 -13.34 -0.53 6.69
C ILE A 157 -13.56 0.03 5.28
N THR A 158 -14.60 -0.46 4.60
CA THR A 158 -14.96 -0.01 3.24
C THR A 158 -16.48 0.12 3.06
N THR A 159 -16.91 0.93 2.09
CA THR A 159 -18.34 1.11 1.76
C THR A 159 -18.72 0.57 0.38
N LYS A 160 -17.75 0.31 -0.50
CA LYS A 160 -17.94 -0.19 -1.86
C LYS A 160 -16.67 -0.90 -2.36
N GLY A 161 -16.80 -1.82 -3.30
CA GLY A 161 -15.64 -2.43 -3.97
C GLY A 161 -15.35 -3.85 -3.49
N LEU A 162 -14.16 -4.35 -3.82
CA LEU A 162 -13.78 -5.74 -3.55
C LEU A 162 -12.86 -5.81 -2.33
N PHE A 163 -13.10 -6.78 -1.46
CA PHE A 163 -12.40 -6.93 -0.19
C PHE A 163 -11.90 -8.35 0.00
N ALA A 164 -10.71 -8.47 0.57
CA ALA A 164 -10.10 -9.76 0.88
C ALA A 164 -9.22 -9.67 2.12
N GLY A 165 -9.09 -10.78 2.84
CA GLY A 165 -8.12 -10.87 3.94
C GLY A 165 -6.68 -10.64 3.47
N ILE A 166 -6.29 -11.23 2.33
CA ILE A 166 -4.94 -11.09 1.76
C ILE A 166 -4.91 -10.06 0.63
N ALA A 167 -5.54 -10.36 -0.50
CA ALA A 167 -5.56 -9.48 -1.67
C ALA A 167 -6.83 -9.63 -2.51
N ALA A 168 -7.30 -8.51 -3.06
CA ALA A 168 -8.41 -8.51 -4.00
C ALA A 168 -7.85 -8.62 -5.43
N ASN A 169 -8.16 -9.73 -6.11
CA ASN A 169 -7.74 -9.99 -7.48
C ASN A 169 -8.63 -9.22 -8.47
N SER A 170 -8.08 -8.87 -9.62
CA SER A 170 -8.83 -8.27 -10.74
C SER A 170 -8.44 -8.86 -12.07
#